data_AF-A0A959X912-F1
#
_entry.id   AF-A0A959X912-F1
#
_cell.length_a   1.000
_cell.length_b   1.000
_cell.length_c   1.000
_cell.angle_alpha   90.00
_cell.angle_beta   90.00
_cell.angle_gamma   90.00
#
_symmetry.space_group_name_H-M   'P 1'
#
loop_
_entity.id
_entity.type
_entity.pdbx_description
1 polymer ?
#
loop_
_entity_poly.entity_id
_entity_poly.type
_entity_poly.pdbx_seq_one_letter_code
_entity_poly.pdbx_strand_id
1 'polypeptide(L)'
;MYAASLAGLALIIGLLAVAAIGLGLLTRAGRDRVVLARLTSFFAILTLVGVGISMAVLGYVLLSGADVGVTVPVQIVQAHLPEGIVDPQAVATVVSGGADRATLVIAGLTLPTRLLLFVGELAGNVTIGAVAVVALRAARALRDGDIFDFAPRAIMVTASIVVVGGLIWSIVGDIGAWRAGVEALQLYGWGAEGPLAEALSDPDVDTQLFLAEHGWLAPAGFTLTIPFWPLSIGLGLALVGTAFRAGQGLRGDVATLEDDVRGLV
;
A
#
# COMPACT_ATOMS: atom_id res chain seq x y z
N MET A 1 -5.11 -18.58 -24.19
CA MET A 1 -5.50 -18.56 -22.76
C MET A 1 -4.53 -19.30 -21.83
N TYR A 2 -3.92 -20.43 -22.20
CA TYR A 2 -3.02 -21.20 -21.29
C TYR A 2 -1.59 -20.63 -21.05
N ALA A 3 -1.11 -19.72 -21.90
CA ALA A 3 0.23 -19.12 -21.73
C ALA A 3 0.28 -18.09 -20.58
N ALA A 4 -0.83 -17.38 -20.34
CA ALA A 4 -0.94 -16.40 -19.25
C ALA A 4 -0.95 -17.07 -17.86
N SER A 5 -1.54 -18.27 -17.74
CA SER A 5 -1.56 -19.04 -16.50
C SER A 5 -0.20 -19.63 -16.12
N LEU A 6 0.62 -20.02 -17.10
CA LEU A 6 1.97 -20.55 -16.87
C LEU A 6 2.96 -19.45 -16.47
N ALA A 7 2.87 -18.27 -17.09
CA ALA A 7 3.67 -17.11 -16.71
C ALA A 7 3.32 -16.62 -15.29
N GLY A 8 2.03 -16.59 -14.94
CA GLY A 8 1.57 -16.28 -13.58
C GLY A 8 2.08 -17.30 -12.54
N LEU A 9 2.03 -18.59 -12.86
CA LEU A 9 2.53 -19.65 -11.98
C LEU A 9 4.05 -19.53 -11.78
N ALA A 10 4.82 -19.30 -12.84
CA ALA A 10 6.27 -19.11 -12.77
C ALA A 10 6.65 -17.88 -11.91
N LEU A 11 5.89 -16.80 -12.02
CA LEU A 11 6.10 -15.59 -11.21
C LEU A 11 5.79 -15.84 -9.72
N ILE A 12 4.71 -16.56 -9.41
CA ILE A 12 4.39 -16.98 -8.04
C ILE A 12 5.47 -17.89 -7.48
N ILE A 13 5.92 -18.89 -8.24
CA ILE A 13 7.02 -19.79 -7.83
C ILE A 13 8.31 -19.01 -7.61
N GLY A 14 8.63 -18.04 -8.48
CA GLY A 14 9.78 -17.15 -8.33
C GLY A 14 9.70 -16.32 -7.05
N LEU A 15 8.55 -15.71 -6.77
CA LEU A 15 8.29 -14.95 -5.54
C LEU A 15 8.42 -15.82 -4.29
N LEU A 16 7.83 -17.02 -4.31
CA LEU A 16 7.92 -17.98 -3.21
C LEU A 16 9.35 -18.48 -3.02
N ALA A 17 10.10 -18.70 -4.09
CA ALA A 17 11.50 -19.09 -4.01
C ALA A 17 12.37 -17.98 -3.42
N VAL A 18 12.17 -16.72 -3.84
CA VAL A 18 12.88 -15.57 -3.25
C VAL A 18 12.53 -15.41 -1.77
N ALA A 19 11.25 -15.54 -1.39
CA ALA A 19 10.82 -15.51 0.00
C ALA A 19 11.43 -16.65 0.82
N ALA A 20 11.46 -17.87 0.28
CA ALA A 20 12.05 -19.04 0.93
C ALA A 20 13.57 -18.92 1.07
N ILE A 21 14.26 -18.38 0.06
CA ILE A 21 15.70 -18.10 0.11
C ILE A 21 15.98 -17.02 1.16
N GLY A 22 15.19 -15.94 1.19
CA GLY A 22 15.30 -14.89 2.20
C GLY A 22 15.10 -15.44 3.62
N LEU A 23 14.09 -16.28 3.83
CA LEU A 23 13.83 -16.93 5.11
C LEU A 23 14.94 -17.92 5.50
N GLY A 24 15.46 -18.67 4.53
CA GLY A 24 16.60 -19.58 4.72
C GLY A 24 17.89 -18.85 5.09
N LEU A 25 18.14 -17.68 4.48
CA LEU A 25 19.26 -16.82 4.83
C LEU A 25 19.08 -16.20 6.22
N LEU A 26 17.86 -15.77 6.59
CA LEU A 26 17.55 -15.23 7.92
C LEU A 26 17.72 -16.26 9.04
N THR A 27 17.23 -17.49 8.84
CA THR A 27 17.33 -18.58 9.82
C THR A 27 18.78 -19.05 10.01
N ARG A 28 19.57 -19.07 8.94
CA ARG A 28 21.02 -19.37 9.01
C ARG A 28 21.81 -18.23 9.64
N ALA A 29 21.49 -16.99 9.29
CA ALA A 29 22.14 -15.79 9.82
C ALA A 29 21.80 -15.55 11.30
N GLY A 30 20.62 -15.96 11.77
CA GLY A 30 20.24 -15.88 13.19
C GLY A 30 21.18 -16.61 14.16
N ARG A 31 22.06 -17.49 13.65
CA ARG A 31 23.10 -18.16 14.45
C ARG A 31 24.38 -17.33 14.62
N ASP A 32 24.63 -16.37 13.73
CA ASP A 32 25.82 -15.50 13.77
C ASP A 32 25.40 -14.03 13.74
N ARG A 33 25.62 -13.34 14.88
CA ARG A 33 25.27 -11.93 15.08
C ARG A 33 25.89 -11.02 14.01
N VAL A 34 27.10 -11.34 13.53
CA VAL A 34 27.81 -10.53 12.54
C VAL A 34 27.19 -10.68 11.16
N VAL A 35 26.83 -11.90 10.77
CA VAL A 35 26.19 -12.19 9.48
C VAL A 35 24.79 -11.58 9.42
N LEU A 36 24.00 -11.72 10.49
CA LEU A 36 22.66 -11.11 10.56
C LEU A 36 22.75 -9.59 10.42
N ALA A 37 23.63 -8.94 11.19
CA ALA A 37 23.81 -7.50 11.11
C ALA A 37 24.32 -7.01 9.73
N ARG A 38 25.13 -7.80 9.02
CA ARG A 38 25.57 -7.49 7.65
C ARG A 38 24.42 -7.59 6.66
N LEU A 39 23.65 -8.66 6.69
CA LEU A 39 22.50 -8.85 5.80
C LEU A 39 21.42 -7.79 6.05
N THR A 40 21.05 -7.54 7.30
CA THR A 40 20.06 -6.48 7.63
C THR A 40 20.53 -5.12 7.14
N SER A 41 21.81 -4.78 7.33
CA SER A 41 22.35 -3.51 6.83
C SER A 41 22.31 -3.42 5.30
N PHE A 42 22.68 -4.49 4.61
CA PHE A 42 22.67 -4.56 3.14
C PHE A 42 21.26 -4.32 2.59
N PHE A 43 20.27 -5.07 3.08
CA PHE A 43 18.87 -4.92 2.65
C PHE A 43 18.31 -3.54 3.00
N ALA A 44 18.61 -3.02 4.19
CA ALA A 44 18.13 -1.69 4.57
C ALA A 44 18.75 -0.56 3.71
N ILE A 45 20.03 -0.66 3.34
CA ILE A 45 20.64 0.27 2.37
C ILE A 45 19.99 0.13 1.00
N LEU A 46 19.77 -1.10 0.53
CA LEU A 46 19.11 -1.36 -0.74
C LEU A 46 17.69 -0.76 -0.76
N THR A 47 16.94 -0.92 0.32
CA THR A 47 15.62 -0.30 0.49
C THR A 47 15.70 1.23 0.45
N LEU A 48 16.67 1.85 1.14
CA LEU A 48 16.83 3.31 1.10
C LEU A 48 17.19 3.83 -0.29
N VAL A 49 18.07 3.13 -1.01
CA VAL A 49 18.39 3.45 -2.41
C VAL A 49 17.15 3.30 -3.28
N GLY A 50 16.40 2.21 -3.12
CA GLY A 50 15.15 1.97 -3.83
C GLY A 50 14.11 3.07 -3.57
N VAL A 51 13.95 3.50 -2.33
CA VAL A 51 13.09 4.63 -1.93
C VAL A 51 13.56 5.95 -2.57
N GLY A 52 14.88 6.19 -2.62
CA GLY A 52 15.42 7.38 -3.28
C GLY A 52 15.12 7.40 -4.79
N ILE A 53 15.31 6.26 -5.45
CA ILE A 53 15.04 6.11 -6.89
C ILE A 53 13.53 6.22 -7.16
N SER A 54 12.69 5.53 -6.38
CA SER A 54 11.23 5.59 -6.55
C SER A 54 10.73 7.02 -6.40
N MET A 55 11.21 7.76 -5.40
CA MET A 55 10.84 9.16 -5.19
C MET A 55 11.26 10.07 -6.34
N ALA A 56 12.45 9.87 -6.91
CA ALA A 56 12.91 10.64 -8.07
C ALA A 56 12.04 10.36 -9.30
N VAL A 57 11.72 9.08 -9.55
CA VAL A 57 10.87 8.67 -10.68
C VAL A 57 9.44 9.18 -10.49
N LEU A 58 8.86 9.02 -9.31
CA LEU A 58 7.50 9.49 -8.99
C LEU A 58 7.40 11.02 -9.10
N GLY A 59 8.38 11.74 -8.57
CA GLY A 59 8.45 13.20 -8.71
C GLY A 59 8.53 13.62 -10.17
N TYR A 60 9.33 12.92 -10.99
CA TYR A 60 9.38 13.17 -12.42
C TYR A 60 8.03 12.89 -13.10
N VAL A 61 7.43 11.72 -12.92
CA VAL A 61 6.16 11.33 -13.57
C VAL A 61 5.01 12.26 -13.16
N LEU A 62 4.87 12.55 -11.87
CA LEU A 62 3.75 13.33 -11.35
C LEU A 62 3.91 14.84 -11.55
N LEU A 63 5.11 15.35 -11.83
CA LEU A 63 5.33 16.80 -11.98
C LEU A 63 5.75 17.23 -13.39
N SER A 64 6.16 16.31 -14.27
CA SER A 64 6.66 16.63 -15.62
C SER A 64 5.60 17.04 -16.64
N GLY A 65 4.30 16.91 -16.31
CA GLY A 65 3.22 17.11 -17.30
C GLY A 65 2.87 15.85 -18.10
N ALA A 66 3.60 14.75 -17.92
CA ALA A 66 3.33 13.47 -18.57
C ALA A 66 2.02 12.82 -18.09
N ASP A 67 1.49 11.92 -18.92
CA ASP A 67 0.32 11.10 -18.62
C ASP A 67 0.57 10.25 -17.37
N VAL A 68 -0.40 10.23 -16.46
CA VAL A 68 -0.27 9.55 -15.17
C VAL A 68 -1.18 8.32 -15.15
N GLY A 69 -0.58 7.16 -14.90
CA GLY A 69 -1.32 5.95 -14.57
C GLY A 69 -1.85 6.01 -13.14
N VAL A 70 -3.16 6.05 -12.96
CA VAL A 70 -3.82 6.09 -11.65
C VAL A 70 -4.94 5.06 -11.60
N THR A 71 -4.98 4.29 -10.51
CA THR A 71 -6.15 3.46 -10.20
C THR A 71 -7.15 4.30 -9.42
N VAL A 72 -8.32 4.53 -10.01
CA VAL A 72 -9.38 5.37 -9.45
C VAL A 72 -10.60 4.53 -9.06
N PRO A 73 -11.33 4.90 -8.00
CA PRO A 73 -12.57 4.24 -7.65
C PRO A 73 -13.69 4.62 -8.64
N VAL A 74 -14.47 3.64 -9.09
CA VAL A 74 -15.59 3.84 -10.01
C VAL A 74 -16.90 3.38 -9.38
N GLN A 75 -17.99 4.04 -9.76
CA GLN A 75 -19.31 3.68 -9.27
C GLN A 75 -19.68 2.28 -9.78
N ILE A 76 -20.14 1.43 -8.86
CA ILE A 76 -20.64 0.10 -9.21
C ILE A 76 -22.01 0.29 -9.84
N VAL A 77 -22.07 0.16 -11.16
CA VAL A 77 -23.32 0.21 -11.94
C VAL A 77 -23.49 -1.14 -12.63
N GLN A 78 -24.71 -1.67 -12.61
CA GLN A 78 -25.05 -2.85 -13.41
C GLN A 78 -25.18 -2.43 -14.86
N ALA A 79 -24.42 -3.06 -15.74
CA ALA A 79 -24.54 -2.84 -17.17
C ALA A 79 -25.93 -3.31 -17.63
N HIS A 80 -26.71 -2.39 -18.20
CA HIS A 80 -27.99 -2.70 -18.80
C HIS A 80 -27.79 -2.91 -20.30
N LEU A 81 -28.37 -4.00 -20.83
CA LEU A 81 -28.46 -4.13 -22.29
C LEU A 81 -29.58 -3.21 -22.78
N PRO A 82 -29.37 -2.50 -23.90
CA PRO A 82 -30.42 -1.75 -24.56
C PRO A 82 -31.66 -2.61 -24.82
N GLU A 83 -32.85 -2.01 -24.69
CA GLU A 83 -34.11 -2.69 -24.97
C GLU A 83 -34.11 -3.29 -26.39
N GLY A 84 -34.55 -4.55 -26.50
CA GLY A 84 -34.59 -5.28 -27.77
C GLY A 84 -33.36 -6.14 -28.08
N ILE A 85 -32.29 -6.07 -27.29
CA ILE A 85 -31.17 -7.01 -27.38
C ILE A 85 -31.40 -8.19 -26.44
N VAL A 86 -31.85 -9.31 -27.01
CA VAL A 86 -31.90 -10.60 -26.32
C VAL A 86 -30.63 -11.35 -26.69
N ASP A 87 -29.81 -11.74 -25.71
CA ASP A 87 -28.71 -12.69 -25.92
C ASP A 87 -29.26 -14.12 -25.77
N PRO A 88 -29.55 -14.83 -26.88
CA PRO A 88 -30.13 -16.16 -26.82
C PRO A 88 -29.15 -17.22 -26.29
N GLN A 89 -27.87 -16.88 -26.10
CA GLN A 89 -26.84 -17.77 -25.57
C GLN A 89 -26.41 -17.41 -24.14
N ALA A 90 -27.05 -16.44 -23.49
CA ALA A 90 -26.77 -16.09 -22.11
C ALA A 90 -27.24 -17.21 -21.15
N VAL A 91 -26.30 -18.08 -20.76
CA VAL A 91 -26.55 -19.20 -19.83
C VAL A 91 -26.57 -18.75 -18.35
N ALA A 92 -26.05 -17.56 -18.06
CA ALA A 92 -25.96 -17.02 -16.71
C ALA A 92 -26.47 -15.57 -16.68
N THR A 93 -27.27 -15.25 -15.67
CA THR A 93 -27.69 -13.89 -15.37
C THR A 93 -26.76 -13.27 -14.34
N VAL A 94 -26.35 -12.03 -14.57
CA VAL A 94 -25.59 -11.27 -13.57
C VAL A 94 -26.57 -10.84 -12.47
N VAL A 95 -26.56 -11.57 -11.35
CA VAL A 95 -27.45 -11.28 -10.21
C VAL A 95 -26.94 -10.08 -9.39
N SER A 96 -25.62 -9.95 -9.24
CA SER A 96 -24.96 -8.81 -8.59
C SER A 96 -23.47 -8.78 -8.96
N GLY A 97 -22.84 -7.60 -8.92
CA GLY A 97 -21.43 -7.39 -9.24
C GLY A 97 -21.20 -6.15 -10.11
N GLY A 98 -19.93 -5.78 -10.28
CA GLY A 98 -19.49 -4.67 -11.12
C GLY A 98 -17.99 -4.41 -10.96
N ALA A 99 -17.46 -3.42 -11.67
CA ALA A 99 -16.12 -2.91 -11.43
C ALA A 99 -16.19 -1.81 -10.37
N ASP A 100 -15.34 -1.89 -9.34
CA ASP A 100 -15.21 -0.89 -8.27
C ASP A 100 -13.94 -0.04 -8.42
N ARG A 101 -13.01 -0.46 -9.30
CA ARG A 101 -11.76 0.24 -9.63
C ARG A 101 -11.47 0.20 -11.13
N ALA A 102 -10.94 1.29 -11.64
CA ALA A 102 -10.42 1.38 -13.00
C ALA A 102 -8.98 1.90 -12.99
N THR A 103 -8.09 1.28 -13.77
CA THR A 103 -6.74 1.79 -13.98
C THR A 103 -6.75 2.63 -15.25
N LEU A 104 -6.55 3.93 -15.09
CA LEU A 104 -6.63 4.92 -16.16
C LEU A 104 -5.25 5.54 -16.40
N VAL A 105 -4.95 5.85 -17.65
CA VAL A 105 -3.82 6.70 -18.02
C VAL A 105 -4.42 8.07 -18.37
N ILE A 106 -4.24 9.03 -17.47
CA ILE A 106 -4.94 10.32 -17.52
C ILE A 106 -3.96 11.42 -17.91
N ALA A 107 -4.29 12.14 -18.99
CA ALA A 107 -3.63 13.37 -19.38
C ALA A 107 -4.34 14.58 -18.76
N GLY A 108 -3.59 15.64 -18.45
CA GLY A 108 -4.19 16.93 -18.03
C GLY A 108 -4.72 17.00 -16.60
N LEU A 109 -4.36 16.06 -15.71
CA LEU A 109 -4.65 16.15 -14.27
C LEU A 109 -4.24 17.51 -13.70
N THR A 110 -5.09 18.08 -12.84
CA THR A 110 -4.78 19.38 -12.23
C THR A 110 -3.58 19.27 -11.29
N LEU A 111 -2.83 20.36 -11.13
CA LEU A 111 -1.66 20.40 -10.24
C LEU A 111 -2.01 19.99 -8.79
N PRO A 112 -3.13 20.43 -8.18
CA PRO A 112 -3.51 19.98 -6.84
C PRO A 112 -3.68 18.47 -6.74
N THR A 113 -4.30 17.82 -7.73
CA THR A 113 -4.53 16.37 -7.72
C THR A 113 -3.22 15.61 -7.89
N ARG A 114 -2.32 16.09 -8.77
CA ARG A 114 -0.97 15.51 -8.93
C ARG A 114 -0.14 15.64 -7.67
N LEU A 115 -0.20 16.78 -6.98
CA LEU A 115 0.46 16.97 -5.69
C LEU A 115 -0.09 16.03 -4.62
N LEU A 116 -1.40 15.82 -4.59
CA LEU A 116 -2.02 14.97 -3.58
C LEU A 116 -1.66 13.49 -3.79
N LEU A 117 -1.64 13.03 -5.05
CA LEU A 117 -1.10 11.71 -5.42
C LEU A 117 0.37 11.57 -5.04
N PHE A 118 1.19 12.60 -5.32
CA PHE A 118 2.61 12.60 -4.97
C PHE A 118 2.84 12.54 -3.45
N VAL A 119 2.08 13.32 -2.67
CA VAL A 119 2.17 13.32 -1.20
C VAL A 119 1.73 11.97 -0.62
N GLY A 120 0.72 11.32 -1.22
CA GLY A 120 0.31 9.97 -0.85
C GLY A 120 1.47 8.97 -1.00
N GLU A 121 2.07 8.92 -2.19
CA GLU A 121 3.21 8.04 -2.46
C GLU A 121 4.46 8.42 -1.65
N LEU A 122 4.68 9.71 -1.39
CA LEU A 122 5.74 10.20 -0.53
C LEU A 122 5.57 9.67 0.89
N ALA A 123 4.35 9.68 1.45
CA ALA A 123 4.09 9.15 2.78
C ALA A 123 4.43 7.65 2.88
N GLY A 124 4.06 6.86 1.86
CA GLY A 124 4.42 5.45 1.77
C GLY A 124 5.93 5.23 1.75
N ASN A 125 6.64 5.95 0.87
CA ASN A 125 8.09 5.87 0.72
C ASN A 125 8.84 6.33 1.98
N VAL A 126 8.39 7.40 2.64
CA VAL A 126 8.95 7.89 3.92
C VAL A 126 8.77 6.85 5.02
N THR A 127 7.62 6.19 5.08
CA THR A 127 7.36 5.11 6.04
C THR A 127 8.34 3.96 5.86
N ILE A 128 8.50 3.49 4.63
CA ILE A 128 9.43 2.41 4.27
C ILE A 128 10.89 2.82 4.60
N GLY A 129 11.28 4.04 4.22
CA GLY A 129 12.60 4.57 4.49
C GLY A 129 12.90 4.71 5.99
N ALA A 130 11.93 5.18 6.78
CA ALA A 130 12.08 5.31 8.22
C ALA A 130 12.26 3.94 8.90
N VAL A 131 11.52 2.91 8.48
CA VAL A 131 11.71 1.53 8.95
C VAL A 131 13.12 1.02 8.58
N ALA A 132 13.59 1.29 7.35
CA ALA A 132 14.93 0.90 6.93
C ALA A 132 16.04 1.59 7.76
N VAL A 133 15.87 2.86 8.13
CA VAL A 133 16.79 3.56 9.04
C VAL A 133 16.83 2.92 10.42
N VAL A 134 15.67 2.53 10.97
CA VAL A 134 15.62 1.83 12.26
C VAL A 134 16.31 0.47 12.16
N ALA A 135 16.11 -0.27 11.07
CA ALA A 135 16.80 -1.54 10.81
C ALA A 135 18.32 -1.37 10.72
N LEU A 136 18.81 -0.30 10.10
CA LEU A 136 20.25 0.02 10.08
C LEU A 136 20.80 0.32 11.47
N ARG A 137 20.07 1.09 12.27
CA ARG A 137 20.47 1.39 13.65
C ARG A 137 20.50 0.12 14.51
N ALA A 138 19.50 -0.75 14.36
CA ALA A 138 19.45 -2.04 15.04
C ALA A 138 20.62 -2.95 14.61
N ALA A 139 20.96 -2.97 13.33
CA ALA A 139 22.08 -3.74 12.82
C ALA A 139 23.43 -3.23 13.34
N ARG A 140 23.61 -1.92 13.52
CA ARG A 140 24.80 -1.34 14.16
C ARG A 140 24.87 -1.72 15.64
N ALA A 141 23.79 -1.50 16.39
CA ALA A 141 23.70 -1.89 17.81
C ALA A 141 23.98 -3.39 18.04
N LEU A 142 23.55 -4.25 17.11
CA LEU A 142 23.86 -5.68 17.15
C LEU A 142 25.35 -6.00 16.99
N ARG A 143 26.07 -5.24 16.17
CA ARG A 143 27.53 -5.40 16.00
C ARG A 143 28.29 -4.89 17.21
N ASP A 144 27.81 -3.81 17.81
CA ASP A 144 28.47 -3.14 18.93
C ASP A 144 28.16 -3.84 20.28
N GLY A 145 27.28 -4.85 20.28
CA GLY A 145 26.92 -5.64 21.46
C GLY A 145 25.80 -5.06 22.32
N ASP A 146 25.29 -3.87 21.96
CA ASP A 146 24.34 -3.06 22.73
C ASP A 146 22.86 -3.28 22.31
N ILE A 147 22.57 -4.43 21.69
CA ILE A 147 21.21 -4.65 21.12
C ILE A 147 20.13 -4.73 22.19
N PHE A 148 20.43 -5.23 23.38
CA PHE A 148 19.41 -5.48 24.39
C PHE A 148 18.76 -4.19 24.88
N ASP A 149 19.53 -3.10 25.01
CA ASP A 149 19.01 -1.81 25.46
C ASP A 149 18.34 -1.03 24.33
N PHE A 150 18.80 -1.22 23.10
CA PHE A 150 18.23 -0.55 21.93
C PHE A 150 16.96 -1.22 21.38
N ALA A 151 16.85 -2.55 21.43
CA ALA A 151 15.83 -3.32 20.74
C ALA A 151 14.38 -2.97 21.12
N PRO A 152 13.98 -2.89 22.41
CA PRO A 152 12.60 -2.55 22.75
C PRO A 152 12.18 -1.17 22.23
N ARG A 153 13.09 -0.18 22.31
CA ARG A 153 12.84 1.17 21.80
C ARG A 153 12.73 1.17 20.28
N ALA A 154 13.62 0.47 19.58
CA ALA A 154 13.60 0.35 18.13
C ALA A 154 12.31 -0.31 17.63
N ILE A 155 11.85 -1.36 18.29
CA ILE A 155 10.61 -2.07 17.95
C ILE A 155 9.39 -1.16 18.13
N MET A 156 9.31 -0.44 19.26
CA MET A 156 8.20 0.50 19.51
C MET A 156 8.20 1.67 18.51
N VAL A 157 9.37 2.22 18.18
CA VAL A 157 9.50 3.27 17.15
C VAL A 157 9.05 2.74 15.79
N THR A 158 9.49 1.54 15.40
CA THR A 158 9.06 0.90 14.15
C THR A 158 7.56 0.69 14.12
N ALA A 159 6.96 0.21 15.21
CA ALA A 159 5.51 0.04 15.33
C ALA A 159 4.77 1.36 15.10
N SER A 160 5.23 2.45 15.73
CA SER A 160 4.62 3.78 15.57
C SER A 160 4.73 4.31 14.14
N ILE A 161 5.89 4.13 13.50
CA ILE A 161 6.14 4.54 12.12
C ILE A 161 5.19 3.80 11.18
N VAL A 162 5.07 2.48 11.32
CA VAL A 162 4.22 1.66 10.44
C VAL A 162 2.74 2.05 10.59
N VAL A 163 2.26 2.22 11.82
CA VAL A 163 0.85 2.59 12.07
C VAL A 163 0.55 3.97 11.52
N VAL A 164 1.31 5.00 11.95
CA VAL A 164 1.03 6.39 11.57
C VAL A 164 1.29 6.60 10.08
N GLY A 165 2.42 6.09 9.59
CA GLY A 165 2.80 6.22 8.19
C GLY A 165 1.87 5.46 7.24
N GLY A 166 1.49 4.24 7.60
CA GLY A 166 0.54 3.43 6.81
C GLY A 166 -0.86 4.06 6.76
N LEU A 167 -1.34 4.63 7.87
CA LEU A 167 -2.63 5.34 7.90
C LEU A 167 -2.59 6.62 7.06
N ILE A 168 -1.55 7.46 7.23
CA ILE A 168 -1.40 8.69 6.45
C ILE A 168 -1.32 8.36 4.96
N TRP A 169 -0.50 7.37 4.59
CA TRP A 169 -0.37 6.93 3.20
C TRP A 169 -1.71 6.52 2.60
N SER A 170 -2.49 5.69 3.30
CA SER A 170 -3.78 5.23 2.78
C SER A 170 -4.82 6.34 2.68
N ILE A 171 -4.92 7.22 3.69
CA ILE A 171 -5.88 8.32 3.68
C ILE A 171 -5.57 9.29 2.53
N VAL A 172 -4.31 9.71 2.39
CA VAL A 172 -3.92 10.64 1.33
C VAL A 172 -4.02 9.98 -0.04
N GLY A 173 -3.65 8.70 -0.15
CA GLY A 173 -3.80 7.91 -1.38
C GLY A 173 -5.25 7.82 -1.85
N ASP A 174 -6.18 7.50 -0.94
CA ASP A 174 -7.61 7.40 -1.26
C ASP A 174 -8.19 8.76 -1.70
N ILE A 175 -7.82 9.85 -1.03
CA ILE A 175 -8.24 11.20 -1.42
C ILE A 175 -7.69 11.55 -2.82
N GLY A 176 -6.45 11.17 -3.12
CA GLY A 176 -5.80 11.42 -4.41
C GLY A 176 -6.45 10.64 -5.54
N ALA A 177 -6.68 9.35 -5.32
CA ALA A 177 -7.36 8.47 -6.25
C ALA A 177 -8.80 8.92 -6.51
N TRP A 178 -9.53 9.32 -5.46
CA TRP A 178 -10.88 9.87 -5.59
C TRP A 178 -10.90 11.16 -6.43
N ARG A 179 -10.01 12.13 -6.12
CA ARG A 179 -9.90 13.37 -6.90
C ARG A 179 -9.53 13.13 -8.36
N ALA A 180 -8.61 12.21 -8.61
CA ALA A 180 -8.25 11.82 -9.97
C ALA A 180 -9.43 11.16 -10.71
N GLY A 181 -10.23 10.34 -10.03
CA GLY A 181 -11.45 9.76 -10.58
C GLY A 181 -12.48 10.83 -10.94
N VAL A 182 -12.70 11.80 -10.05
CA VAL A 182 -13.59 12.93 -10.29
C VAL A 182 -13.11 13.77 -11.47
N GLU A 183 -11.84 14.13 -11.55
CA GLU A 183 -11.31 14.91 -12.68
C GLU A 183 -11.36 14.15 -14.02
N ALA A 184 -11.15 12.84 -14.01
CA ALA A 184 -11.10 12.03 -15.23
C ALA A 184 -12.47 11.59 -15.74
N LEU A 185 -13.42 11.34 -14.83
CA LEU A 185 -14.68 10.67 -15.16
C LEU A 185 -15.92 11.57 -15.00
N GLN A 186 -15.81 12.69 -14.28
CA GLN A 186 -16.97 13.58 -14.11
C GLN A 186 -17.31 14.27 -15.44
N LEU A 187 -18.58 14.19 -15.82
CA LEU A 187 -19.08 14.89 -17.00
C LEU A 187 -19.29 16.37 -16.68
N TYR A 188 -18.48 17.24 -17.31
CA TYR A 188 -18.63 18.70 -17.23
C TYR A 188 -19.44 19.28 -18.39
N GLY A 189 -19.62 18.50 -19.47
CA GLY A 189 -20.40 18.86 -20.64
C GLY A 189 -20.55 17.64 -21.54
N TRP A 190 -21.67 17.57 -22.26
CA TRP A 190 -21.97 16.46 -23.15
C TRP A 190 -22.65 16.97 -24.43
N GLY A 191 -22.51 16.19 -25.50
CA GLY A 191 -23.23 16.38 -26.75
C GLY A 191 -23.52 15.00 -27.33
N ALA A 192 -24.76 14.78 -27.73
CA ALA A 192 -25.18 13.54 -28.38
C ALA A 192 -25.90 13.88 -29.68
N GLU A 193 -25.85 12.98 -30.64
CA GLU A 193 -26.57 13.08 -31.90
C GLU A 193 -27.53 11.88 -32.03
N GLY A 194 -28.65 12.08 -32.71
CA GLY A 194 -29.63 11.02 -32.98
C GLY A 194 -30.46 10.62 -31.75
N PRO A 195 -30.94 9.35 -31.68
CA PRO A 195 -31.88 8.89 -30.64
C PRO A 195 -31.34 9.03 -29.20
N LEU A 196 -30.01 9.01 -29.03
CA LEU A 196 -29.37 9.22 -27.73
C LEU A 196 -29.53 10.67 -27.23
N ALA A 197 -29.61 11.64 -28.14
CA ALA A 197 -29.85 13.04 -27.80
C ALA A 197 -31.26 13.24 -27.24
N GLU A 198 -32.25 12.51 -27.77
CA GLU A 198 -33.62 12.54 -27.29
C GLU A 198 -33.73 11.92 -25.88
N ALA A 199 -33.13 10.74 -25.68
CA ALA A 199 -33.10 10.08 -24.37
C ALA A 199 -32.38 10.90 -23.28
N LEU A 200 -31.31 11.61 -23.63
CA LEU A 200 -30.55 12.43 -22.68
C LEU A 200 -31.06 13.88 -22.56
N SER A 201 -32.01 14.29 -23.40
CA SER A 201 -32.66 15.62 -23.32
C SER A 201 -33.77 15.69 -22.28
N ASP A 202 -34.16 14.55 -21.71
CA ASP A 202 -35.12 14.47 -20.61
C ASP A 202 -34.48 15.02 -19.31
N PRO A 203 -35.05 16.07 -18.70
CA PRO A 203 -34.52 16.67 -17.47
C PRO A 203 -34.58 15.74 -16.25
N ASP A 204 -35.37 14.67 -16.30
CA ASP A 204 -35.50 13.71 -15.19
C ASP A 204 -34.43 12.60 -15.24
N VAL A 205 -33.63 12.52 -16.31
CA VAL A 205 -32.58 11.52 -16.48
C VAL A 205 -31.24 12.05 -15.94
N ASP A 206 -30.69 11.35 -14.95
CA ASP A 206 -29.28 11.56 -14.55
C ASP A 206 -28.37 11.05 -15.68
N THR A 207 -27.89 11.97 -16.51
CA THR A 207 -27.04 11.70 -17.66
C THR A 207 -25.81 10.86 -17.29
N GLN A 208 -25.23 11.09 -16.10
CA GLN A 208 -24.02 10.38 -15.68
C GLN A 208 -24.35 8.93 -15.32
N LEU A 209 -25.46 8.70 -14.63
CA LEU A 209 -25.94 7.35 -14.31
C LEU A 209 -26.36 6.60 -15.57
N PHE A 210 -27.11 7.24 -16.46
CA PHE A 210 -27.55 6.66 -17.72
C PHE A 210 -26.36 6.21 -18.58
N LEU A 211 -25.34 7.07 -18.73
CA LEU A 211 -24.14 6.70 -19.46
C LEU A 211 -23.39 5.55 -18.78
N ALA A 212 -23.36 5.53 -17.45
CA ALA A 212 -22.70 4.47 -16.70
C ALA A 212 -23.38 3.11 -16.85
N GLU A 213 -24.72 3.08 -16.88
CA GLU A 213 -25.50 1.87 -17.17
C GLU A 213 -25.24 1.31 -18.56
N HIS A 214 -24.88 2.19 -19.51
CA HIS A 214 -24.58 1.84 -20.89
C HIS A 214 -23.07 1.68 -21.18
N GLY A 215 -22.26 1.53 -20.12
CA GLY A 215 -20.84 1.14 -20.24
C GLY A 215 -19.83 2.28 -20.11
N TRP A 216 -20.27 3.51 -19.85
CA TRP A 216 -19.36 4.57 -19.42
C TRP A 216 -18.91 4.36 -17.96
N LEU A 217 -17.78 4.93 -17.56
CA LEU A 217 -17.34 4.86 -16.16
C LEU A 217 -17.79 6.13 -15.43
N ALA A 218 -18.51 5.98 -14.33
CA ALA A 218 -18.84 7.09 -13.44
C ALA A 218 -17.88 7.16 -12.24
N PRO A 219 -17.47 8.37 -11.81
CA PRO A 219 -16.67 8.53 -10.61
C PRO A 219 -17.46 8.04 -9.38
N ALA A 220 -16.80 7.25 -8.53
CA ALA A 220 -17.41 6.88 -7.26
C ALA A 220 -17.52 8.07 -6.29
N GLY A 221 -18.48 8.00 -5.37
CA GLY A 221 -18.47 8.84 -4.17
C GLY A 221 -17.19 8.63 -3.34
N PHE A 222 -16.87 9.59 -2.48
CA PHE A 222 -15.70 9.46 -1.61
C PHE A 222 -15.87 8.25 -0.67
N THR A 223 -14.98 7.29 -0.80
CA THR A 223 -14.88 6.13 0.08
C THR A 223 -13.50 6.10 0.72
N LEU A 224 -13.47 5.97 2.04
CA LEU A 224 -12.22 5.83 2.79
C LEU A 224 -11.99 4.35 3.08
N THR A 225 -10.90 3.80 2.55
CA THR A 225 -10.48 2.43 2.84
C THR A 225 -9.55 2.47 4.04
N ILE A 226 -9.97 1.92 5.18
CA ILE A 226 -9.11 1.80 6.36
C ILE A 226 -8.25 0.54 6.19
N PRO A 227 -6.92 0.67 6.02
CA PRO A 227 -6.06 -0.49 5.94
C PRO A 227 -5.86 -1.05 7.36
N PHE A 228 -6.28 -2.29 7.60
CA PHE A 228 -6.05 -2.93 8.90
C PHE A 228 -4.62 -3.47 9.06
N TRP A 229 -3.92 -3.71 7.94
CA TRP A 229 -2.58 -4.29 7.98
C TRP A 229 -1.54 -3.48 8.78
N PRO A 230 -1.49 -2.12 8.74
CA PRO A 230 -0.52 -1.36 9.53
C PRO A 230 -0.82 -1.46 11.02
N LEU A 231 -2.11 -1.51 11.39
CA LEU A 231 -2.55 -1.71 12.77
C LEU A 231 -2.11 -3.07 13.27
N SER A 232 -2.35 -4.13 12.50
CA SER A 232 -1.96 -5.50 12.85
C SER A 232 -0.44 -5.64 13.02
N ILE A 233 0.36 -5.09 12.10
CA ILE A 233 1.82 -5.10 12.19
C ILE A 233 2.29 -4.27 13.40
N GLY A 234 1.72 -3.08 13.58
CA GLY A 234 2.06 -2.20 14.70
C GLY A 234 1.78 -2.85 16.05
N LEU A 235 0.61 -3.47 16.21
CA LEU A 235 0.25 -4.21 17.43
C LEU A 235 1.18 -5.41 17.65
N GLY A 236 1.48 -6.19 16.60
CA GLY A 236 2.42 -7.30 16.67
C GLY A 236 3.81 -6.84 17.13
N LEU A 237 4.33 -5.77 16.54
CA LEU A 237 5.60 -5.18 16.96
C LEU A 237 5.54 -4.64 18.39
N ALA A 238 4.47 -3.93 18.77
CA ALA A 238 4.31 -3.42 20.12
C ALA A 238 4.33 -4.55 21.18
N LEU A 239 3.62 -5.66 20.92
CA LEU A 239 3.64 -6.85 21.77
C LEU A 239 5.06 -7.40 21.93
N VAL A 240 5.78 -7.57 20.81
CA VAL A 240 7.18 -8.05 20.84
C VAL A 240 8.06 -7.07 21.65
N GLY A 241 7.92 -5.77 21.43
CA GLY A 241 8.66 -4.74 22.16
C GLY A 241 8.40 -4.77 23.67
N THR A 242 7.14 -4.97 24.08
CA THR A 242 6.78 -5.11 25.50
C THR A 242 7.36 -6.38 26.13
N ALA A 243 7.38 -7.50 25.40
CA ALA A 243 8.00 -8.74 25.86
C ALA A 243 9.51 -8.59 26.09
N PHE A 244 10.21 -7.91 25.16
CA PHE A 244 11.64 -7.59 25.35
C PHE A 244 11.88 -6.70 26.57
N ARG A 245 11.05 -5.67 26.77
CA ARG A 245 11.16 -4.78 27.94
C ARG A 245 10.94 -5.53 29.25
N ALA A 246 9.98 -6.43 29.30
CA ALA A 246 9.75 -7.28 30.47
C ALA A 246 10.95 -8.21 30.75
N GLY A 247 11.53 -8.81 29.71
CA GLY A 247 12.74 -9.63 29.82
C GLY A 247 13.97 -8.88 30.32
N GLN A 248 14.11 -7.59 29.97
CA GLN A 248 15.16 -6.73 30.53
C GLN A 248 14.98 -6.46 32.02
N GLY A 249 13.74 -6.19 32.45
CA GLY A 249 13.42 -5.98 33.88
C GLY A 249 13.86 -7.18 34.71
N LEU A 250 13.51 -8.40 34.26
CA LEU A 250 13.92 -9.64 34.93
C LEU A 250 15.44 -9.81 35.02
N ARG A 251 16.21 -9.37 34.02
CA ARG A 251 17.69 -9.43 34.07
C ARG A 251 18.27 -8.42 35.07
N GLY A 252 17.68 -7.24 35.15
CA GLY A 252 18.09 -6.22 36.13
C GLY A 252 17.83 -6.67 37.56
N ASP A 253 16.68 -7.28 37.82
CA ASP A 253 16.32 -7.80 39.13
C ASP A 253 17.27 -8.92 39.57
N VAL A 254 17.63 -9.83 38.66
CA VAL A 254 18.60 -10.91 38.92
C VAL A 254 20.00 -10.35 39.22
N ALA A 255 20.47 -9.36 38.47
CA ALA A 255 21.78 -8.73 38.72
C ALA A 255 21.84 -8.07 40.10
N THR A 256 20.75 -7.41 40.51
CA THR A 256 20.65 -6.77 41.84
C THR A 256 20.68 -7.82 42.96
N LEU A 257 19.97 -8.93 42.79
CA LEU A 257 19.97 -10.06 43.72
C LEU A 257 21.35 -10.72 43.85
N GLU A 258 22.11 -10.83 42.76
CA GLU A 258 23.46 -11.41 42.79
C GLU A 258 24.46 -10.51 43.54
N ASP A 259 24.37 -9.19 43.36
CA ASP A 259 25.18 -8.22 44.09
C ASP A 259 24.83 -8.21 45.60
N ASP A 260 23.54 -8.27 45.95
CA ASP A 260 23.10 -8.36 47.34
C ASP A 260 23.61 -9.65 48.02
N VAL A 261 23.59 -10.78 47.33
CA VAL A 261 24.12 -12.06 47.86
C VAL A 261 25.64 -12.02 48.01
N ARG A 262 26.37 -11.41 47.07
CA ARG A 262 27.83 -11.25 47.19
C ARG A 262 28.24 -10.26 48.27
N GLY A 263 27.41 -9.26 48.58
CA GLY A 263 27.64 -8.33 49.69
C GLY A 263 27.42 -8.94 51.08
N LEU A 264 26.79 -10.11 51.16
CA LEU A 264 26.47 -10.82 52.42
C LEU A 264 27.49 -11.91 52.80
N VAL A 265 28.46 -12.23 51.93
CA VAL A 265 29.54 -13.22 52.15
C VAL A 265 30.86 -12.52 52.40
#